data_AF-G8SF14-F1
#
_entry.id   AF-G8SF14-F1
#
_cell.length_a   1.000
_cell.length_b   1.000
_cell.length_c   1.000
_cell.angle_alpha   90.00
_cell.angle_beta   90.00
_cell.angle_gamma   90.00
#
_symmetry.space_group_name_H-M   'P 1'
#
loop_
_entity.id
_entity.type
_entity.pdbx_description
1 polymer ?
#
loop_
_entity_poly.entity_id
_entity_poly.type
_entity_poly.pdbx_seq_one_letter_code
_entity_poly.pdbx_strand_id
1 'polypeptide(L)' 'MRVTYDSEANAAYLEVDEIADGAAVENVVVERPGRGDIVLDFDADGRVLGLEVIGATELLRAPVLDAADRL' A
#
# COMPACT_ATOMS: atom_id res chain seq x y z
N MET A 1 8.03 5.46 8.13
CA MET A 1 7.63 4.13 7.64
C MET A 1 6.63 3.47 8.58
N ARG A 2 5.41 3.27 8.08
CA ARG A 2 4.28 2.70 8.80
C ARG A 2 3.55 1.71 7.90
N VAL A 3 2.98 0.66 8.48
CA VAL A 3 2.14 -0.29 7.73
C VAL A 3 0.75 -0.28 8.34
N THR A 4 -0.26 -0.04 7.53
CA THR A 4 -1.67 -0.23 7.91
C THR A 4 -2.26 -1.41 7.15
N TYR A 5 -3.24 -2.08 7.75
CA TYR A 5 -3.94 -3.21 7.15
C TYR A 5 -5.44 -3.12 7.42
N ASP A 6 -6.22 -3.11 6.34
CA ASP A 6 -7.66 -3.26 6.31
C ASP A 6 -8.01 -4.70 5.89
N SER A 7 -8.56 -5.47 6.82
CA SER A 7 -8.97 -6.84 6.56
C SER A 7 -10.29 -6.97 5.79
N GLU A 8 -11.17 -5.96 5.84
CA GLU A 8 -12.42 -5.96 5.07
C GLU A 8 -12.13 -5.74 3.59
N ALA A 9 -11.21 -4.81 3.27
CA ALA A 9 -10.76 -4.57 1.90
C ALA A 9 -9.71 -5.59 1.40
N ASN A 10 -9.12 -6.38 2.31
CA ASN A 10 -7.92 -7.17 2.05
C ASN A 10 -6.81 -6.32 1.41
N ALA A 11 -6.54 -5.16 2.00
CA ALA A 11 -5.61 -4.17 1.49
C ALA A 11 -4.66 -3.70 2.60
N ALA A 12 -3.39 -3.52 2.26
CA ALA A 12 -2.38 -2.99 3.17
C ALA A 12 -1.66 -1.82 2.54
N TYR A 13 -1.33 -0.81 3.34
CA TYR A 13 -0.57 0.36 2.88
C TYR A 13 0.78 0.42 3.58
N LEU A 14 1.85 0.57 2.80
CA LEU A 14 3.18 0.87 3.32
C LEU A 14 3.48 2.34 3.02
N GLU A 15 3.46 3.14 4.07
CA GLU A 15 3.80 4.55 4.02
C GLU A 15 5.32 4.71 4.16
N VAL A 16 5.96 5.45 3.25
CA VAL A 16 7.41 5.73 3.32
C VAL A 16 7.68 6.86 4.33
N ASP A 17 6.89 7.93 4.26
CA ASP A 17 6.92 9.12 5.12
C ASP A 17 5.51 9.67 5.34
N GLU A 18 5.30 10.61 6.27
CA GLU A 18 3.97 11.19 6.55
C GLU A 18 3.35 11.81 5.28
N ILE A 19 2.22 11.25 4.82
CA ILE A 19 1.55 11.68 3.59
C ILE A 19 0.39 12.62 3.94
N ALA A 20 0.48 13.88 3.49
CA ALA A 20 -0.63 14.81 3.59
C ALA A 20 -1.77 14.43 2.63
N ASP A 21 -3.00 14.75 3.00
CA ASP A 21 -4.17 14.56 2.15
C ASP A 21 -3.95 15.19 0.75
N GLY A 22 -4.13 14.38 -0.29
CA GLY A 22 -3.96 14.80 -1.68
C GLY A 22 -2.51 14.90 -2.16
N ALA A 23 -1.52 14.41 -1.40
CA ALA A 23 -0.13 14.40 -1.84
C ALA A 23 0.15 13.43 -3.00
N ALA A 24 -0.58 12.31 -3.07
CA ALA A 24 -0.50 11.38 -4.19
C ALA A 24 -1.23 11.94 -5.43
N VAL A 25 -0.47 12.23 -6.49
CA VAL A 25 -1.01 12.79 -7.74
C VAL A 25 -0.83 11.86 -8.94
N GLU A 26 0.00 10.83 -8.79
CA GLU A 26 0.19 9.77 -9.79
C GLU A 26 0.26 8.42 -9.10
N ASN A 27 -0.44 7.44 -9.69
CA ASN A 27 -0.45 6.05 -9.23
C ASN A 27 0.04 5.14 -10.36
N VAL A 28 1.00 4.27 -10.05
CA VAL A 28 1.52 3.26 -10.99
C VAL A 28 1.17 1.87 -10.49
N VAL A 29 0.41 1.13 -11.31
CA VAL A 29 -0.06 -0.21 -10.95
C VAL A 29 0.90 -1.28 -11.49
N VAL A 30 1.32 -2.18 -10.61
CA VAL A 30 2.01 -3.43 -10.94
C VAL A 30 1.06 -4.59 -10.67
N GLU A 31 0.48 -5.12 -11.74
CA GLU A 31 -0.50 -6.20 -11.65
C GLU A 31 0.14 -7.54 -11.23
N ARG A 32 -0.52 -8.30 -10.35
CA ARG A 32 -0.15 -9.69 -10.01
C ARG A 32 -1.34 -10.61 -10.31
N PRO A 33 -1.51 -11.04 -11.57
CA PRO A 33 -2.69 -11.78 -12.00
C PRO A 33 -3.03 -12.97 -11.10
N GLY A 34 -4.28 -12.99 -10.62
CA GLY A 34 -4.80 -14.03 -9.73
C GLY A 34 -4.35 -13.93 -8.27
N ARG A 35 -3.66 -12.86 -7.88
CA ARG A 35 -3.22 -12.62 -6.49
C ARG A 35 -3.65 -11.26 -5.95
N GLY A 36 -3.58 -10.22 -6.76
CA GLY A 36 -3.84 -8.84 -6.36
C GLY A 36 -2.96 -7.87 -7.13
N ASP A 37 -2.85 -6.64 -6.66
CA ASP A 37 -2.10 -5.57 -7.34
C ASP A 37 -1.25 -4.78 -6.33
N ILE A 38 -0.19 -4.17 -6.84
CA ILE A 38 0.63 -3.22 -6.08
C ILE A 38 0.48 -1.86 -6.75
N VAL A 39 0.03 -0.85 -5.99
CA VAL A 39 -0.12 0.52 -6.46
C VAL A 39 0.97 1.36 -5.82
N LEU A 40 1.84 1.97 -6.63
CA LEU A 40 2.88 2.89 -6.18
C LEU A 40 2.35 4.32 -6.26
N ASP A 41 2.45 5.06 -5.17
CA ASP A 41 1.95 6.44 -5.10
C ASP A 41 3.11 7.42 -5.21
N PHE A 42 2.95 8.43 -6.07
CA PHE A 42 3.95 9.45 -6.32
C PHE A 42 3.42 10.87 -6.05
N ASP A 43 4.31 11.72 -5.52
CA ASP A 43 4.08 13.16 -5.42
C ASP A 43 4.23 13.87 -6.77
N ALA A 44 3.94 15.16 -6.80
CA ALA A 44 4.04 15.99 -8.00
C ALA A 44 5.48 16.15 -8.55
N ASP A 45 6.49 15.82 -7.75
CA ASP A 45 7.91 15.82 -8.15
C ASP A 45 8.37 14.41 -8.60
N GLY A 46 7.49 13.41 -8.60
CA GLY A 46 7.80 12.02 -8.95
C GLY A 46 8.53 11.24 -7.85
N ARG A 47 8.43 11.64 -6.57
CA ARG A 47 8.96 10.88 -5.44
C ARG A 47 7.93 9.91 -4.90
N VAL A 48 8.39 8.74 -4.47
CA VAL A 48 7.54 7.71 -3.87
C VAL A 48 7.07 8.15 -2.48
N LEU A 49 5.76 8.15 -2.28
CA LEU A 49 5.11 8.43 -1.00
C LEU A 49 4.82 7.14 -0.22
N GLY A 50 4.41 6.11 -0.95
CA GLY A 50 4.00 4.84 -0.37
C GLY A 50 3.63 3.84 -1.44
N LEU A 51 3.12 2.70 -0.99
CA LEU A 51 2.49 1.73 -1.87
C LEU A 51 1.31 1.04 -1.20
N GLU A 52 0.25 0.86 -1.97
CA GLU A 52 -0.91 0.04 -1.59
C GLU A 52 -0.73 -1.37 -2.15
N VAL A 53 -1.08 -2.37 -1.33
CA VAL A 53 -1.13 -3.78 -1.71
C VAL A 53 -2.56 -4.24 -1.64
N ILE A 54 -3.20 -4.42 -2.80
CA ILE A 54 -4.51 -5.05 -2.94
C ILE A 54 -4.33 -6.56 -2.98
N GLY A 55 -5.15 -7.31 -2.25
CA GLY A 55 -4.91 -8.75 -2.06
C GLY A 55 -3.80 -9.02 -1.05
N ALA A 56 -3.78 -8.25 0.05
CA ALA A 56 -2.71 -8.24 1.04
C ALA A 56 -2.37 -9.64 1.58
N THR A 57 -3.37 -10.50 1.84
CA THR A 57 -3.15 -11.88 2.31
C THR A 57 -2.46 -12.78 1.28
N GLU A 58 -2.53 -12.44 -0.01
CA GLU A 58 -1.91 -13.21 -1.11
C GLU A 58 -0.50 -12.74 -1.45
N LEU A 59 -0.21 -11.46 -1.18
CA LEU A 59 1.03 -10.80 -1.60
C LEU A 59 1.99 -10.53 -0.43
N LEU A 60 1.49 -10.42 0.80
CA LEU A 60 2.29 -10.20 2.00
C LEU A 60 2.31 -11.44 2.89
N ARG A 61 3.42 -11.64 3.61
CA ARG A 61 3.51 -12.71 4.60
C ARG A 61 2.68 -12.33 5.83
N ALA A 62 2.01 -13.31 6.44
CA ALA A 62 1.19 -13.09 7.64
C ALA A 62 1.89 -12.27 8.76
N PRO A 63 3.17 -12.49 9.10
CA PRO A 63 3.84 -11.68 10.13
C PRO A 63 3.90 -10.17 9.84
N VAL A 64 3.82 -9.76 8.56
CA VAL A 64 3.74 -8.35 8.19
C VAL A 64 2.36 -7.79 8.54
N LEU A 65 1.29 -8.53 8.22
CA LEU A 65 -0.10 -8.14 8.50
C LEU A 65 -0.41 -8.20 10.01
N ASP A 66 0.22 -9.11 10.74
CA ASP A 66 0.09 -9.23 12.19
C ASP A 66 0.74 -8.06 12.93
N ALA A 67 1.81 -7.48 12.36
CA ALA A 67 2.52 -6.33 12.92
C ALA A 67 1.97 -4.98 12.43
N ALA A 68 1.08 -4.96 11.44
CA ALA A 68 0.49 -3.76 10.88
C ALA A 68 -0.56 -3.14 11.82
N ASP A 69 -0.65 -1.81 11.78
CA ASP A 69 -1.74 -1.08 12.42
C ASP A 69 -3.06 -1.42 11.72
N ARG A 70 -4.13 -1.62 12.49
CA ARG A 70 -5.45 -1.92 11.92
C ARG A 70 -6.22 -0.64 11.61
N LEU A 71 -6.91 -0.65 10.48
CA LEU A 71 -7.88 0.37 10.08
C LEU A 71 -9.29 0.00 10.56
#